data_AF-A0A931PKF4-F1
#
_entry.id   AF-A0A931PKF4-F1
#
_cell.length_a   1.000
_cell.length_b   1.000
_cell.length_c   1.000
_cell.angle_alpha   90.00
_cell.angle_beta   90.00
_cell.angle_gamma   90.00
#
_symmetry.space_group_name_H-M   'P 1'
#
loop_
_entity.id
_entity.type
_entity.pdbx_description
1 polymer ?
#
loop_
_entity_poly.entity_id
_entity_poly.type
_entity_poly.pdbx_seq_one_letter_code
_entity_poly.pdbx_strand_id
1 'polypeptide(L)'
;MKLAVISFVLVLAISGCDRSPGSESDISSLSTSELWRAHGVAQARRLALVEAELGQRGEFSSGADYLGKTTGAAFGRQIYSRQTAMTDTKNCSDFSSAASAQQYFLAHGGPAEDPSGLDRDGDGLACEWGTSLRANATHHVSAARAATTHFSYASRCYVGPRGGTYTITASGRKNYGGC
;
A
#
# COMPACT_ATOMS: atom_id res chain seq x y z
N MET A 1 63.48 -34.60 5.76
CA MET A 1 62.32 -34.62 6.68
C MET A 1 61.26 -33.71 6.08
N LYS A 2 60.05 -34.25 5.88
CA LYS A 2 58.91 -33.63 5.21
C LYS A 2 58.22 -32.63 6.14
N LEU A 3 57.79 -31.48 5.64
CA LEU A 3 56.60 -30.77 6.14
C LEU A 3 56.10 -29.81 5.05
N ALA A 4 55.14 -30.30 4.26
CA ALA A 4 54.29 -29.46 3.43
C ALA A 4 53.12 -28.98 4.31
N VAL A 5 53.04 -27.67 4.53
CA VAL A 5 51.92 -27.05 5.25
C VAL A 5 50.74 -26.98 4.28
N ILE A 6 49.82 -27.93 4.40
CA ILE A 6 48.57 -27.93 3.65
C ILE A 6 47.62 -26.97 4.36
N SER A 7 47.48 -25.77 3.80
CA SER A 7 46.49 -24.78 4.24
C SER A 7 45.11 -25.26 3.81
N PHE A 8 44.37 -25.86 4.76
CA PHE A 8 42.99 -26.28 4.56
C PHE A 8 42.09 -25.05 4.67
N VAL A 9 41.83 -24.38 3.55
CA VAL A 9 40.79 -23.35 3.48
C VAL A 9 39.46 -24.09 3.63
N LEU A 10 38.89 -24.04 4.83
CA LEU A 10 37.54 -24.51 5.13
C LEU A 10 36.55 -23.62 4.37
N VAL A 11 36.16 -24.05 3.18
CA VAL A 11 35.04 -23.46 2.44
C VAL A 11 33.77 -23.85 3.21
N LEU A 12 33.33 -22.95 4.09
CA LEU A 12 31.97 -23.00 4.63
C LEU A 12 31.03 -22.73 3.45
N ALA A 13 30.53 -23.79 2.84
CA ALA A 13 29.33 -23.73 2.01
C ALA A 13 28.18 -23.39 2.97
N ILE A 14 27.95 -22.09 3.18
CA ILE A 14 26.70 -21.62 3.74
C ILE A 14 25.67 -22.05 2.70
N SER A 15 24.93 -23.12 2.97
CA SER A 15 23.65 -23.37 2.32
C SER A 15 22.78 -22.16 2.65
N GLY A 16 22.93 -21.10 1.86
CA GLY A 16 21.93 -20.07 1.76
C GLY A 16 20.65 -20.80 1.40
N CYS A 17 19.62 -20.67 2.24
CA CYS A 17 18.28 -20.88 1.75
C CYS A 17 18.17 -20.02 0.50
N ASP A 18 18.14 -20.66 -0.66
CA ASP A 18 17.72 -20.06 -1.90
C ASP A 18 16.27 -19.64 -1.67
N ARG A 19 16.09 -18.47 -1.06
CA ARG A 19 14.88 -17.68 -1.20
C ARG A 19 14.93 -17.17 -2.63
N SER A 20 14.71 -18.09 -3.56
CA SER A 20 14.31 -17.76 -4.91
C SER A 20 13.14 -16.80 -4.72
N PRO A 21 13.26 -15.52 -5.10
CA PRO A 21 12.14 -14.60 -5.00
C PRO A 21 11.08 -15.16 -5.92
N GLY A 22 10.11 -15.87 -5.32
CA GLY A 22 9.00 -16.49 -6.02
C GLY A 22 8.41 -15.49 -6.98
N SER A 23 8.65 -15.78 -8.26
CA SER A 23 7.99 -15.31 -9.47
C SER A 23 7.01 -14.17 -9.26
N GLU A 24 7.37 -12.99 -9.76
CA GLU A 24 6.42 -11.96 -10.15
C GLU A 24 5.36 -12.48 -11.14
N SER A 25 5.65 -13.61 -11.81
CA SER A 25 4.85 -14.20 -12.89
C SER A 25 3.61 -15.00 -12.48
N ASP A 26 3.30 -15.16 -11.19
CA ASP A 26 2.13 -15.94 -10.74
C ASP A 26 1.09 -15.15 -9.94
N ILE A 27 1.17 -13.81 -9.90
CA ILE A 27 0.22 -13.01 -9.11
C ILE A 27 -1.24 -13.22 -9.56
N SER A 28 -1.48 -13.34 -10.87
CA SER A 28 -2.82 -13.53 -11.42
C SER A 28 -3.41 -14.93 -11.16
N SER A 29 -2.58 -15.94 -10.90
CA SER A 29 -3.05 -17.31 -10.61
C SER A 29 -3.45 -17.52 -9.15
N LEU A 30 -3.01 -16.64 -8.24
CA LEU A 30 -3.38 -16.68 -6.84
C LEU A 30 -4.86 -16.37 -6.62
N SER A 31 -5.46 -17.03 -5.62
CA SER A 31 -6.79 -16.67 -5.14
C SER A 31 -6.79 -15.32 -4.41
N THR A 32 -7.96 -14.68 -4.29
CA THR A 32 -8.08 -13.38 -3.58
C THR A 32 -7.59 -13.45 -2.13
N SER A 33 -7.84 -14.55 -1.42
CA SER A 33 -7.36 -14.74 -0.05
C SER A 33 -5.84 -14.87 0.03
N GLU A 34 -5.22 -15.53 -0.95
CA GLU A 34 -3.76 -15.64 -1.05
C GLU A 34 -3.10 -14.31 -1.39
N LEU A 35 -3.75 -13.49 -2.23
CA LEU A 35 -3.31 -12.13 -2.53
C LEU A 35 -3.33 -11.24 -1.28
N TRP A 36 -4.40 -11.29 -0.48
CA TRP A 36 -4.45 -10.55 0.79
C TRP A 36 -3.40 -11.03 1.80
N ARG A 37 -3.12 -12.34 1.86
CA ARG A 37 -2.01 -12.86 2.67
C ARG A 37 -0.66 -12.35 2.17
N ALA A 38 -0.48 -12.26 0.85
CA ALA A 38 0.74 -11.72 0.24
C ALA A 38 0.88 -10.20 0.49
N HIS A 39 -0.21 -9.44 0.46
CA HIS A 39 -0.23 -7.99 0.67
C HIS A 39 0.45 -7.59 1.99
N GLY A 40 0.17 -8.30 3.08
CA GLY A 40 0.72 -7.99 4.40
C GLY A 40 2.23 -8.23 4.56
N VAL A 41 2.87 -8.97 3.66
CA VAL A 41 4.29 -9.39 3.77
C VAL A 41 5.14 -9.08 2.54
N ALA A 42 4.52 -8.67 1.43
CA ALA A 42 5.21 -8.42 0.17
C ALA A 42 6.12 -7.19 0.26
N GLN A 43 7.24 -7.26 -0.45
CA GLN A 43 8.18 -6.14 -0.60
C GLN A 43 7.78 -5.24 -1.78
N ALA A 44 8.30 -4.02 -1.81
CA ALA A 44 7.92 -2.91 -2.70
C ALA A 44 7.29 -3.30 -4.06
N ARG A 45 8.06 -3.92 -4.98
CA ARG A 45 7.56 -4.24 -6.33
C ARG A 45 6.50 -5.34 -6.33
N ARG A 46 6.69 -6.40 -5.55
CA ARG A 46 5.68 -7.47 -5.41
C ARG A 46 4.39 -6.95 -4.78
N LEU A 47 4.49 -6.03 -3.82
CA LEU A 47 3.33 -5.38 -3.22
C LEU A 47 2.53 -4.60 -4.26
N ALA A 48 3.20 -3.83 -5.13
CA ALA A 48 2.54 -3.10 -6.21
C ALA A 48 1.79 -4.04 -7.19
N LEU A 49 2.37 -5.20 -7.52
CA LEU A 49 1.70 -6.22 -8.34
C LEU A 49 0.47 -6.81 -7.63
N VAL A 50 0.61 -7.19 -6.36
CA VAL A 50 -0.50 -7.72 -5.54
C VAL A 50 -1.64 -6.73 -5.46
N GLU A 51 -1.35 -5.45 -5.22
CA GLU A 51 -2.38 -4.42 -5.12
C GLU A 51 -3.05 -4.11 -6.45
N ALA A 52 -2.31 -4.12 -7.56
CA ALA A 52 -2.89 -3.94 -8.90
C ALA A 52 -3.83 -5.10 -9.25
N GLU A 53 -3.46 -6.33 -8.94
CA GLU A 53 -4.30 -7.52 -9.15
C GLU A 53 -5.55 -7.50 -8.25
N LEU A 54 -5.42 -7.17 -6.97
CA LEU A 54 -6.57 -6.99 -6.08
C LEU A 54 -7.49 -5.86 -6.58
N GLY A 55 -6.91 -4.74 -7.01
CA GLY A 55 -7.65 -3.61 -7.60
C GLY A 55 -8.41 -4.00 -8.87
N GLN A 56 -7.80 -4.81 -9.75
CA GLN A 56 -8.48 -5.38 -10.92
C GLN A 56 -9.68 -6.24 -10.56
N ARG A 57 -9.58 -6.99 -9.45
CA ARG A 57 -10.67 -7.82 -8.93
C ARG A 57 -11.74 -7.02 -8.17
N GLY A 58 -11.54 -5.72 -7.96
CA GLY A 58 -12.43 -4.87 -7.16
C GLY A 58 -12.27 -5.04 -5.65
N GLU A 59 -11.16 -5.64 -5.21
CA GLU A 59 -10.89 -5.98 -3.82
C GLU A 59 -10.04 -4.88 -3.16
N PHE A 60 -10.69 -3.87 -2.56
CA PHE A 60 -9.99 -2.72 -1.98
C PHE A 60 -9.64 -2.87 -0.49
N SER A 61 -10.22 -3.86 0.20
CA SER A 61 -9.95 -4.13 1.62
C SER A 61 -10.28 -5.57 2.00
N SER A 62 -9.59 -6.07 3.04
CA SER A 62 -9.91 -7.31 3.72
C SER A 62 -9.63 -7.15 5.22
N GLY A 63 -10.70 -7.04 6.02
CA GLY A 63 -10.60 -6.79 7.46
C GLY A 63 -9.88 -5.46 7.76
N ALA A 64 -8.70 -5.55 8.39
CA ALA A 64 -7.87 -4.39 8.74
C ALA A 64 -6.82 -4.03 7.66
N ASP A 65 -6.70 -4.83 6.61
CA ASP A 65 -5.82 -4.58 5.47
C ASP A 65 -6.59 -3.94 4.32
N TYR A 66 -5.92 -3.06 3.58
CA TYR A 66 -6.51 -2.28 2.51
C TYR A 66 -5.44 -1.84 1.51
N LEU A 67 -5.83 -1.65 0.25
CA LEU A 67 -4.92 -1.18 -0.79
C LEU A 67 -4.45 0.24 -0.50
N GLY A 68 -3.16 0.50 -0.69
CA GLY A 68 -2.61 1.83 -0.48
C GLY A 68 -2.16 2.11 0.95
N LYS A 69 -2.25 1.11 1.85
CA LYS A 69 -1.74 1.18 3.23
C LYS A 69 -0.26 1.56 3.28
N THR A 70 0.52 1.09 2.31
CA THR A 70 1.95 1.40 2.17
C THR A 70 2.22 2.21 0.90
N THR A 71 1.78 1.70 -0.26
CA THR A 71 2.05 2.27 -1.60
C THR A 71 1.36 3.60 -1.85
N GLY A 72 0.25 3.90 -1.17
CA GLY A 72 -0.46 5.18 -1.30
C GLY A 72 0.37 6.38 -0.80
N ALA A 73 1.45 6.14 -0.06
CA ALA A 73 2.42 7.16 0.33
C ALA A 73 3.34 7.60 -0.82
N ALA A 74 3.39 6.86 -1.94
CA ALA A 74 4.13 7.25 -3.12
C ALA A 74 3.40 8.33 -3.93
N PHE A 75 2.05 8.38 -3.87
CA PHE A 75 1.24 9.30 -4.67
C PHE A 75 1.75 10.75 -4.66
N GLY A 76 2.08 11.26 -5.86
CA GLY A 76 2.57 12.62 -6.11
C GLY A 76 4.03 12.87 -5.71
N ARG A 77 4.79 11.82 -5.37
CA ARG A 77 6.23 11.92 -5.11
C ARG A 77 6.99 11.44 -6.34
N GLN A 78 7.75 12.32 -6.97
CA GLN A 78 8.65 11.92 -8.05
C GLN A 78 9.79 11.04 -7.50
N ILE A 79 9.65 9.72 -7.62
CA ILE A 79 10.62 8.70 -7.21
C ILE A 79 11.48 8.28 -8.40
N TYR A 80 10.90 8.23 -9.60
CA TYR A 80 11.52 7.84 -10.85
C TYR A 80 11.69 9.06 -11.77
N SER A 81 12.87 9.20 -12.37
CA SER A 81 13.11 10.23 -13.38
C SER A 81 12.54 9.75 -14.71
N ARG A 82 11.54 10.47 -15.26
CA ARG A 82 10.90 10.10 -16.52
C ARG A 82 11.54 10.83 -17.70
N GLN A 83 11.86 10.07 -18.74
CA GLN A 83 12.29 10.60 -20.03
C GLN A 83 11.08 10.60 -20.98
N THR A 84 11.01 11.58 -21.86
CA THR A 84 9.86 11.80 -22.77
C THR A 84 9.84 10.90 -24.01
N ALA A 85 10.83 10.02 -24.19
CA ALA A 85 10.88 9.13 -25.35
C ALA A 85 9.96 7.92 -25.13
N MET A 86 8.69 8.07 -25.49
CA MET A 86 7.71 6.99 -25.49
C MET A 86 7.95 6.08 -26.70
N THR A 87 8.05 4.78 -26.48
CA THR A 87 8.23 3.75 -27.52
C THR A 87 7.03 2.83 -27.67
N ASP A 88 6.05 2.93 -26.77
CA ASP A 88 4.77 2.23 -26.84
C ASP A 88 3.60 3.24 -26.95
N THR A 89 2.46 2.76 -27.45
CA THR A 89 1.31 3.58 -27.83
C THR A 89 0.16 3.57 -26.82
N LYS A 90 0.28 2.81 -25.72
CA LYS A 90 -0.76 2.74 -24.69
C LYS A 90 -0.92 4.06 -23.94
N ASN A 91 -2.17 4.42 -23.68
CA ASN A 91 -2.56 5.57 -22.87
C ASN A 91 -3.50 5.13 -21.74
N CYS A 92 -3.67 5.98 -20.73
CA CYS A 92 -4.55 5.70 -19.59
C CYS A 92 -6.01 5.39 -20.00
N SER A 93 -6.50 6.00 -21.09
CA SER A 93 -7.83 5.74 -21.64
C SER A 93 -8.02 4.36 -22.27
N ASP A 94 -6.94 3.62 -22.53
CA ASP A 94 -6.99 2.29 -23.14
C ASP A 94 -7.31 1.19 -22.12
N PHE A 95 -7.30 1.52 -20.83
CA PHE A 95 -7.51 0.58 -19.75
C PHE A 95 -8.89 0.78 -19.13
N SER A 96 -9.54 -0.33 -18.78
CA SER A 96 -10.86 -0.33 -18.14
C SER A 96 -10.84 0.24 -16.72
N SER A 97 -9.69 0.26 -16.05
CA SER A 97 -9.52 0.86 -14.74
C SER A 97 -8.06 1.25 -14.48
N ALA A 98 -7.84 2.09 -13.48
CA ALA A 98 -6.50 2.48 -13.06
C ALA A 98 -5.63 1.29 -12.60
N ALA A 99 -6.26 0.26 -12.02
CA ALA A 99 -5.57 -0.96 -11.62
C ALA A 99 -5.03 -1.75 -12.83
N SER A 100 -5.73 -1.76 -13.98
CA SER A 100 -5.27 -2.48 -15.18
C SER A 100 -4.15 -1.73 -15.85
N ALA A 101 -4.22 -0.39 -15.85
CA ALA A 101 -3.11 0.45 -16.26
C ALA A 101 -1.86 0.18 -15.42
N GLN A 102 -2.01 0.11 -14.08
CA GLN A 102 -0.90 -0.24 -13.18
C GLN A 102 -0.33 -1.63 -13.48
N GLN A 103 -1.17 -2.64 -13.66
CA GLN A 103 -0.72 -4.00 -13.96
C GLN A 103 0.06 -4.04 -15.28
N TYR A 104 -0.46 -3.37 -16.32
CA TYR A 104 0.24 -3.25 -17.60
C TYR A 104 1.60 -2.57 -17.43
N PHE A 105 1.64 -1.42 -16.75
CA PHE A 105 2.85 -0.68 -16.46
C PHE A 105 3.91 -1.55 -15.77
N LEU A 106 3.53 -2.26 -14.70
CA LEU A 106 4.44 -3.16 -13.97
C LEU A 106 4.90 -4.37 -14.80
N ALA A 107 4.10 -4.82 -15.77
CA ALA A 107 4.46 -5.90 -16.68
C ALA A 107 5.43 -5.45 -17.79
N HIS A 108 5.48 -4.15 -18.10
CA HIS A 108 6.29 -3.58 -19.17
C HIS A 108 7.54 -2.83 -18.66
N GLY A 109 8.05 -3.22 -17.48
CA GLY A 109 9.29 -2.70 -16.90
C GLY A 109 9.10 -1.63 -15.83
N GLY A 110 7.86 -1.21 -15.56
CA GLY A 110 7.53 -0.33 -14.46
C GLY A 110 7.96 -0.94 -13.11
N PRO A 111 8.38 -0.12 -12.14
CA PRO A 111 8.44 1.34 -12.22
C PRO A 111 9.75 1.91 -12.77
N ALA A 112 10.75 1.08 -13.02
CA ALA A 112 12.06 1.51 -13.51
C ALA A 112 11.96 2.13 -14.91
N GLU A 113 11.21 1.48 -15.80
CA GLU A 113 10.96 1.93 -17.15
C GLU A 113 9.50 2.38 -17.30
N ASP A 114 9.25 3.33 -18.20
CA ASP A 114 7.88 3.72 -18.60
C ASP A 114 7.80 3.95 -20.11
N PRO A 115 7.89 2.87 -20.93
CA PRO A 115 7.92 2.99 -22.39
C PRO A 115 6.65 3.62 -22.98
N SER A 116 5.54 3.48 -22.25
CA SER A 116 4.20 3.94 -22.62
C SER A 116 3.86 5.31 -22.00
N GLY A 117 4.74 5.88 -21.18
CA GLY A 117 4.51 7.17 -20.51
C GLY A 117 3.28 7.22 -19.61
N LEU A 118 2.90 6.09 -18.99
CA LEU A 118 1.71 5.98 -18.14
C LEU A 118 1.91 6.58 -16.74
N ASP A 119 3.15 6.66 -16.25
CA ASP A 119 3.52 7.25 -14.96
C ASP A 119 4.40 8.49 -15.20
N ARG A 120 3.78 9.55 -15.74
CA ARG A 120 4.49 10.75 -16.20
C ARG A 120 5.07 11.59 -15.05
N ASP A 121 4.43 11.58 -13.89
CA ASP A 121 4.90 12.24 -12.67
C ASP A 121 5.95 11.41 -11.92
N GLY A 122 6.11 10.13 -12.27
CA GLY A 122 7.23 9.30 -11.84
C GLY A 122 7.09 8.83 -10.40
N ASP A 123 5.87 8.65 -9.91
CA ASP A 123 5.62 8.21 -8.54
C ASP A 123 5.53 6.69 -8.39
N GLY A 124 5.66 5.96 -9.51
CA GLY A 124 5.56 4.51 -9.60
C GLY A 124 4.12 4.00 -9.69
N LEU A 125 3.14 4.89 -9.80
CA LEU A 125 1.71 4.61 -9.86
C LEU A 125 1.15 5.16 -11.17
N ALA A 126 1.10 4.31 -12.18
CA ALA A 126 0.61 4.63 -13.51
C ALA A 126 -0.82 5.17 -13.48
N CYS A 127 -1.05 6.19 -14.30
CA CYS A 127 -2.35 6.80 -14.51
C CYS A 127 -2.96 7.23 -13.16
N GLU A 128 -4.23 6.90 -12.94
CA GLU A 128 -5.01 7.37 -11.80
C GLU A 128 -4.92 6.40 -10.61
N TRP A 129 -3.95 5.47 -10.65
CA TRP A 129 -3.83 4.42 -9.64
C TRP A 129 -3.49 5.00 -8.27
N GLY A 130 -2.54 5.95 -8.22
CA GLY A 130 -2.19 6.62 -6.97
C GLY A 130 -3.34 7.40 -6.35
N THR A 131 -4.23 7.97 -7.17
CA THR A 131 -5.46 8.63 -6.68
C THR A 131 -6.39 7.62 -6.00
N SER A 132 -6.56 6.44 -6.61
CA SER A 132 -7.40 5.36 -6.06
C SER A 132 -6.84 4.81 -4.73
N LEU A 133 -5.54 4.55 -4.68
CA LEU A 133 -4.86 4.12 -3.45
C LEU A 133 -4.97 5.16 -2.33
N ARG A 134 -4.72 6.44 -2.65
CA ARG A 134 -4.80 7.53 -1.68
C ARG A 134 -6.22 7.71 -1.17
N ALA A 135 -7.23 7.67 -2.04
CA ALA A 135 -8.63 7.77 -1.64
C ALA A 135 -9.03 6.63 -0.68
N ASN A 136 -8.68 5.38 -1.02
CA ASN A 136 -8.96 4.22 -0.19
C ASN A 136 -8.27 4.33 1.18
N ALA A 137 -6.97 4.63 1.21
CA ALA A 137 -6.24 4.81 2.45
C ALA A 137 -6.83 5.92 3.34
N THR A 138 -7.25 7.03 2.74
CA THR A 138 -7.86 8.15 3.47
C THR A 138 -9.20 7.75 4.11
N HIS A 139 -10.01 6.97 3.39
CA HIS A 139 -11.26 6.41 3.92
C HIS A 139 -11.02 5.52 5.16
N HIS A 140 -10.07 4.59 5.09
CA HIS A 140 -9.77 3.68 6.20
C HIS A 140 -9.15 4.38 7.41
N VAL A 141 -8.25 5.35 7.20
CA VAL A 141 -7.69 6.15 8.30
C VAL A 141 -8.77 6.98 9.00
N SER A 142 -9.71 7.54 8.24
CA SER A 142 -10.82 8.32 8.79
C SER A 142 -11.78 7.44 9.58
N ALA A 143 -12.11 6.25 9.07
CA ALA A 143 -12.93 5.26 9.77
C ALA A 143 -12.28 4.79 11.07
N ALA A 144 -10.97 4.48 11.06
CA ALA A 144 -10.23 4.09 12.26
C ALA A 144 -10.24 5.20 13.32
N ARG A 145 -10.02 6.46 12.92
CA ARG A 145 -10.10 7.62 13.82
C ARG A 145 -11.50 7.76 14.43
N ALA A 146 -12.55 7.65 13.62
CA ALA A 146 -13.94 7.69 14.11
C ALA A 146 -14.24 6.58 15.13
N ALA A 147 -13.72 5.37 14.90
CA ALA A 147 -13.86 4.26 15.85
C ALA A 147 -13.15 4.55 17.19
N THR A 148 -11.97 5.16 17.17
CA THR A 148 -11.26 5.56 18.41
C THR A 148 -11.96 6.69 19.17
N THR A 149 -12.67 7.58 18.48
CA THR A 149 -13.41 8.68 19.12
C THR A 149 -14.69 8.25 19.83
N HIS A 150 -15.18 7.02 19.58
CA HIS A 150 -16.30 6.43 20.32
C HIS A 150 -15.89 5.87 21.69
N PHE A 151 -14.69 6.20 22.21
CA PHE A 151 -14.36 5.94 23.60
C PHE A 151 -15.48 6.50 24.47
N SER A 152 -16.21 5.59 25.12
CA SER A 152 -17.44 5.85 25.84
C SER A 152 -17.17 6.90 26.91
N TYR A 153 -17.52 8.14 26.59
CA TYR A 153 -17.70 9.16 27.60
C TYR A 153 -18.95 8.73 28.36
N ALA A 154 -18.79 7.84 29.35
CA ALA A 154 -19.79 7.60 30.36
C ALA A 154 -20.27 8.99 30.78
N SER A 155 -21.55 9.26 30.56
CA SER A 155 -22.19 10.56 30.66
C SER A 155 -22.16 11.04 32.12
N ARG A 156 -20.99 11.48 32.56
CA ARG A 156 -20.78 12.11 33.85
C ARG A 156 -21.18 13.57 33.73
N CYS A 157 -22.09 13.97 34.62
CA CYS A 157 -22.51 15.35 34.75
C CYS A 157 -21.46 16.14 35.53
N TYR A 158 -21.15 17.32 35.01
CA TYR A 158 -20.26 18.31 35.64
C TYR A 158 -21.08 19.53 36.05
N VAL A 159 -20.67 20.22 37.12
CA VAL A 159 -21.30 21.47 37.56
C VAL A 159 -20.58 22.67 36.94
N GLY A 160 -21.35 23.61 36.37
CA GLY A 160 -20.83 24.82 35.76
C GLY A 160 -20.53 25.95 36.76
N PRO A 161 -19.69 26.93 36.40
CA PRO A 161 -19.34 28.07 37.26
C PRO A 161 -20.50 29.04 37.55
N ARG A 162 -21.61 28.95 36.80
CA ARG A 162 -22.83 29.75 36.99
C ARG A 162 -23.99 28.93 37.60
N GLY A 163 -23.71 27.74 38.12
CA GLY A 163 -24.74 26.74 38.42
C GLY A 163 -25.19 25.99 37.16
N GLY A 164 -25.93 24.88 37.36
CA GLY A 164 -26.38 23.97 36.31
C GLY A 164 -25.38 22.85 35.95
N THR A 165 -25.89 21.81 35.31
CA THR A 165 -25.12 20.61 34.92
C THR A 165 -24.82 20.59 33.43
N TYR A 166 -23.73 19.93 33.03
CA TYR A 166 -23.40 19.68 31.63
C TYR A 166 -22.65 18.37 31.45
N THR A 167 -22.70 17.81 30.23
CA THR A 167 -21.80 16.75 29.76
C THR A 167 -20.77 17.32 28.79
N ILE A 168 -19.69 16.57 28.52
CA ILE A 168 -18.74 16.89 27.45
C ILE A 168 -19.08 16.01 26.24
N THR A 169 -19.25 16.63 25.08
CA THR A 169 -19.50 15.92 23.81
C THR A 169 -18.23 15.19 23.36
N ALA A 170 -18.36 14.26 22.41
CA ALA A 170 -17.22 13.60 21.77
C ALA A 170 -16.23 14.60 21.13
N SER A 171 -16.70 15.80 20.77
CA SER A 171 -15.89 16.90 20.25
C SER A 171 -15.26 17.82 21.32
N GLY A 172 -15.38 17.49 22.61
CA GLY A 172 -14.82 18.28 23.71
C GLY A 172 -15.63 19.54 24.09
N ARG A 173 -16.82 19.73 23.52
CA ARG A 173 -17.67 20.90 23.79
C ARG A 173 -18.59 20.62 24.99
N LYS A 174 -18.97 21.67 25.72
CA LYS A 174 -19.93 21.56 26.82
C LYS A 174 -21.35 21.48 26.28
N ASN A 175 -22.13 20.49 26.73
CA ASN A 175 -23.55 20.35 26.44
C ASN A 175 -24.35 20.50 27.74
N TYR A 176 -24.99 21.66 27.92
CA TYR A 176 -25.77 22.00 29.11
C TYR A 176 -27.18 21.41 29.15
N GLY A 177 -27.58 20.63 28.13
CA GLY A 177 -28.83 19.85 28.14
C GLY A 177 -28.59 18.34 28.07
N GLY A 178 -27.34 17.89 28.25
CA GLY A 178 -26.96 16.47 28.26
C GLY A 178 -27.06 15.82 29.65
N CYS A 179 -27.40 16.62 30.64
CA CYS A 179 -27.88 16.34 31.98
C CYS A 179 -29.12 17.24 32.14
#